data_AF-A0A0N0IXC7-F1
#
_entry.id   AF-A0A0N0IXC7-F1
#
_cell.length_a   1.000
_cell.length_b   1.000
_cell.length_c   1.000
_cell.angle_alpha   90.00
_cell.angle_beta   90.00
_cell.angle_gamma   90.00
#
_symmetry.space_group_name_H-M   'P 1'
#
loop_
_entity.id
_entity.type
_entity.pdbx_description
1 polymer ?
#
loop_
_entity_poly.entity_id
_entity_poly.type
_entity_poly.pdbx_seq_one_letter_code
_entity_poly.pdbx_strand_id
1 'polypeptide(L)'
;MNKNYINILINEHRANSLQLKKLIISMNISPGMDKAFCAYLAEKVLQQLEKGADSQKIQGIIESELCVGYGLYRYEFNSEKITDDIMDWWEDL
;
A
#
# COMPACT_ATOMS: atom_id res chain seq x y z
N MET A 1 -25.79 1.16 13.66
CA MET A 1 -24.55 1.90 13.33
C MET A 1 -24.96 3.27 12.78
N ASN A 2 -24.42 4.36 13.32
CA ASN A 2 -24.83 5.73 12.95
C ASN A 2 -24.29 6.09 11.56
N LYS A 3 -25.11 6.69 10.68
CA LYS A 3 -24.68 7.14 9.34
C LYS A 3 -23.47 8.08 9.38
N ASN A 4 -23.38 8.93 10.40
CA ASN A 4 -22.25 9.85 10.56
C ASN A 4 -20.94 9.09 10.84
N TYR A 5 -21.00 8.01 11.61
CA TYR A 5 -19.83 7.19 11.92
C TYR A 5 -19.32 6.45 10.68
N ILE A 6 -20.22 5.89 9.88
CA ILE A 6 -19.85 5.23 8.61
C ILE A 6 -19.19 6.23 7.65
N ASN A 7 -19.71 7.46 7.56
CA ASN A 7 -19.13 8.49 6.70
C ASN A 7 -17.72 8.92 7.15
N ILE A 8 -17.47 8.97 8.46
CA ILE A 8 -16.13 9.26 9.01
C ILE A 8 -15.14 8.18 8.57
N LEU A 9 -15.46 6.91 8.81
CA LEU A 9 -14.60 5.79 8.41
C LEU A 9 -14.33 5.76 6.91
N ILE A 10 -15.34 6.03 6.08
CA ILE A 10 -15.16 6.09 4.62
C ILE A 10 -14.21 7.21 4.22
N ASN A 11 -14.30 8.37 4.87
CA ASN A 11 -13.44 9.51 4.58
C ASN A 11 -12.00 9.27 5.03
N GLU A 12 -11.80 8.68 6.22
CA GLU A 12 -10.48 8.27 6.72
C GLU A 12 -9.83 7.26 5.78
N HIS A 13 -10.54 6.19 5.42
CA HIS A 13 -10.06 5.20 4.48
C HIS A 13 -9.66 5.81 3.13
N ARG A 14 -10.49 6.71 2.57
CA ARG A 14 -10.17 7.42 1.31
C ARG A 14 -8.95 8.33 1.43
N ALA A 15 -8.80 9.02 2.55
CA ALA A 15 -7.65 9.87 2.80
C ALA A 15 -6.36 9.04 2.89
N ASN A 16 -6.40 7.95 3.66
CA ASN A 16 -5.27 7.05 3.85
C ASN A 16 -4.88 6.35 2.54
N SER A 17 -5.87 5.87 1.77
CA SER A 17 -5.64 5.26 0.44
C SER A 17 -4.94 6.25 -0.52
N LEU A 18 -5.36 7.52 -0.51
CA LEU A 18 -4.72 8.57 -1.31
C LEU A 18 -3.29 8.88 -0.85
N GLN A 19 -3.04 8.91 0.46
CA GLN A 19 -1.71 9.15 1.02
C GLN A 19 -0.75 8.00 0.71
N LEU A 20 -1.17 6.76 0.96
CA LEU A 20 -0.39 5.56 0.67
C LEU A 20 -0.05 5.45 -0.82
N LYS A 21 -1.00 5.77 -1.71
CA LYS A 21 -0.73 5.84 -3.14
C LYS A 21 0.39 6.83 -3.46
N LYS A 22 0.38 8.02 -2.85
CA LYS A 22 1.42 9.04 -3.07
C LYS A 22 2.78 8.56 -2.56
N LEU A 23 2.80 7.92 -1.40
CA LEU A 23 3.99 7.32 -0.83
C LEU A 23 4.58 6.29 -1.80
N ILE A 24 3.79 5.32 -2.27
CA ILE A 24 4.22 4.29 -3.22
C ILE A 24 4.77 4.89 -4.52
N ILE A 25 4.11 5.92 -5.06
CA ILE A 25 4.60 6.62 -6.26
C ILE A 25 5.96 7.29 -5.98
N SER A 26 6.11 7.90 -4.81
CA SER A 26 7.34 8.63 -4.43
C SER A 26 8.55 7.70 -4.21
N MET A 27 8.32 6.44 -3.85
CA MET A 27 9.36 5.42 -3.73
C MET A 27 10.04 5.10 -5.07
N ASN A 28 9.39 5.43 -6.20
CA ASN A 28 9.94 5.23 -7.55
C ASN A 28 10.43 3.79 -7.79
N ILE A 29 9.62 2.81 -7.39
CA ILE A 29 9.94 1.37 -7.40
C ILE A 29 10.41 0.89 -8.78
N SER A 30 9.77 1.36 -9.85
CA SER A 30 10.18 1.07 -11.23
C SER A 30 9.94 2.30 -12.12
N PRO A 31 10.84 2.59 -13.08
CA PRO A 31 10.65 3.70 -14.01
C PRO A 31 9.33 3.57 -14.78
N GLY A 32 8.49 4.61 -14.67
CA GLY A 32 7.22 4.64 -15.40
C GLY A 32 6.14 3.71 -14.86
N MET A 33 6.25 3.27 -13.60
CA MET A 33 5.20 2.49 -12.95
C MET A 33 3.83 3.13 -13.11
N ASP A 34 2.88 2.34 -13.59
CA ASP A 34 1.53 2.82 -13.86
C ASP A 34 0.82 3.30 -12.59
N LYS A 35 0.24 4.50 -12.66
CA LYS A 35 -0.43 5.14 -11.51
C LYS A 35 -1.69 4.43 -11.07
N ALA A 36 -2.34 3.66 -11.96
CA ALA A 36 -3.49 2.84 -11.58
C ALA A 36 -3.03 1.60 -10.83
N PHE A 37 -1.91 0.98 -11.24
CA PHE A 37 -1.27 -0.07 -10.45
C PHE A 37 -0.84 0.41 -9.06
N CYS A 38 -0.19 1.57 -8.93
CA CYS A 38 0.13 2.14 -7.62
C CYS A 38 -1.11 2.34 -6.74
N ALA A 39 -2.24 2.78 -7.34
CA ALA A 39 -3.49 2.95 -6.61
C ALA A 39 -4.08 1.61 -6.15
N TYR A 40 -4.04 0.60 -7.02
CA TYR A 40 -4.48 -0.76 -6.70
C TYR A 40 -3.62 -1.37 -5.57
N LEU A 41 -2.30 -1.22 -5.64
CA LEU A 41 -1.39 -1.72 -4.61
C LEU A 41 -1.65 -1.03 -3.27
N ALA A 42 -1.80 0.30 -3.26
CA ALA A 42 -2.13 1.08 -2.06
C ALA A 42 -3.42 0.57 -1.41
N GLU A 43 -4.48 0.42 -2.20
CA GLU A 43 -5.78 -0.05 -1.70
C GLU A 43 -5.68 -1.46 -1.10
N LYS A 44 -4.96 -2.37 -1.77
CA LYS A 44 -4.79 -3.75 -1.32
C LYS A 44 -3.99 -3.84 -0.02
N VAL A 45 -2.92 -3.04 0.10
CA VAL A 45 -2.08 -2.98 1.30
C VAL A 45 -2.86 -2.35 2.47
N LEU A 46 -3.53 -1.22 2.24
CA LEU A 46 -4.33 -0.54 3.27
C LEU A 46 -5.41 -1.46 3.85
N GLN A 47 -6.14 -2.19 3.01
CA GLN A 47 -7.15 -3.15 3.47
C GLN A 47 -6.59 -4.26 4.37
N GLN A 48 -5.30 -4.56 4.30
CA GLN A 48 -4.65 -5.56 5.15
C GLN A 48 -4.13 -4.93 6.44
N LEU A 49 -3.57 -3.71 6.35
CA LEU A 49 -3.19 -2.92 7.52
C LEU A 49 -4.40 -2.65 8.44
N GLU A 50 -5.53 -2.23 7.88
CA GLU A 50 -6.79 -2.05 8.61
C GLU A 50 -7.31 -3.35 9.26
N LYS A 51 -6.87 -4.51 8.77
CA LYS A 51 -7.19 -5.84 9.35
C LYS A 51 -6.14 -6.31 10.35
N GLY A 52 -5.12 -5.50 10.65
CA GLY A 52 -4.03 -5.85 11.56
C GLY A 52 -3.02 -6.84 10.98
N ALA A 53 -2.77 -6.80 9.66
CA ALA A 53 -1.67 -7.56 9.06
C ALA A 53 -0.31 -7.08 9.60
N ASP A 54 0.59 -8.03 9.85
CA ASP A 54 1.97 -7.73 10.25
C ASP A 54 2.86 -7.40 9.04
N SER A 55 4.06 -6.88 9.32
CA SER A 55 5.05 -6.49 8.30
C SER A 55 5.36 -7.64 7.32
N GLN A 56 5.54 -8.87 7.81
CA GLN A 56 5.83 -10.03 6.96
C GLN A 56 4.71 -10.31 5.96
N LYS A 57 3.45 -10.22 6.39
CA LYS A 57 2.29 -10.38 5.50
C LYS A 57 2.22 -9.25 4.48
N ILE A 58 2.49 -8.00 4.89
CA ILE A 58 2.52 -6.85 3.98
C ILE A 58 3.62 -7.02 2.92
N GLN A 59 4.83 -7.42 3.31
CA GLN A 59 5.93 -7.70 2.40
C GLN A 59 5.57 -8.78 1.37
N GLY A 60 4.96 -9.88 1.82
CA GLY A 60 4.54 -10.95 0.91
C GLY A 60 3.52 -10.47 -0.13
N ILE A 61 2.61 -9.57 0.25
CA ILE A 61 1.65 -8.97 -0.69
C ILE A 61 2.35 -8.05 -1.68
N ILE A 62 3.23 -7.16 -1.20
CA ILE A 62 3.99 -6.25 -2.05
C ILE A 62 4.81 -7.04 -3.07
N GLU A 63 5.56 -8.05 -2.63
CA GLU A 63 6.38 -8.89 -3.51
C GLU A 63 5.52 -9.65 -4.52
N SER A 64 4.39 -10.22 -4.08
CA SER A 64 3.47 -10.93 -4.97
C SER A 64 2.86 -10.01 -6.02
N GLU A 65 2.40 -8.82 -5.65
CA GLU A 65 1.78 -7.91 -6.61
C GLU A 65 2.81 -7.30 -7.56
N LEU A 66 4.01 -6.97 -7.08
CA LEU A 66 5.08 -6.48 -7.95
C LEU A 66 5.57 -7.55 -8.93
N CYS A 67 5.67 -8.81 -8.51
CA CYS A 67 6.08 -9.90 -9.40
C CYS A 67 4.96 -10.38 -10.33
N VAL A 68 3.80 -10.72 -9.78
CA VAL A 68 2.72 -11.37 -10.53
C VAL A 68 1.77 -10.35 -11.15
N GLY A 69 1.42 -9.31 -10.40
CA GLY A 69 0.47 -8.29 -10.84
C GLY A 69 1.08 -7.31 -11.84
N TYR A 70 2.31 -6.85 -11.58
CA TYR A 70 3.01 -5.88 -12.42
C TYR A 70 4.02 -6.52 -13.39
N GLY A 71 4.67 -7.62 -13.00
CA GLY A 71 5.61 -8.34 -13.85
C GLY A 71 7.09 -8.05 -13.60
N LEU A 72 7.46 -7.49 -12.44
CA LEU A 72 8.87 -7.30 -12.07
C LEU A 72 9.52 -8.63 -11.67
N TYR A 73 10.82 -8.73 -11.90
CA TYR A 73 11.66 -9.72 -11.23
C TYR A 73 12.00 -9.25 -9.82
N ARG A 74 12.18 -10.22 -8.89
CA ARG A 74 12.49 -9.93 -7.47
C ARG A 74 13.75 -9.08 -7.27
N TYR A 75 14.70 -9.10 -8.21
CA TYR A 75 15.93 -8.31 -8.11
C TYR A 75 15.74 -6.84 -8.54
N GLU A 76 14.60 -6.48 -9.15
CA GLU A 76 14.32 -5.12 -9.64
C GLU A 76 13.81 -4.17 -8.56
N PHE A 77 13.47 -4.69 -7.38
CA PHE A 77 12.95 -3.91 -6.26
C PHE A 77 13.42 -4.49 -4.93
N ASN A 78 13.34 -3.68 -3.88
CA ASN A 78 13.64 -4.12 -2.51
C ASN A 78 12.32 -4.20 -1.72
N SER A 79 11.77 -5.41 -1.58
CA SER A 79 10.49 -5.61 -0.88
C SER A 79 10.56 -5.22 0.59
N GLU A 80 11.67 -5.53 1.27
CA GLU A 80 11.90 -5.20 2.68
C GLU A 80 11.84 -3.69 2.89
N LYS A 81 12.62 -2.92 2.12
CA LYS A 81 12.60 -1.45 2.21
C LYS A 81 11.21 -0.85 1.94
N ILE A 82 10.52 -1.33 0.91
CA ILE A 82 9.18 -0.82 0.57
C ILE A 82 8.21 -1.13 1.71
N THR A 83 8.32 -2.29 2.34
CA THR A 83 7.50 -2.66 3.50
C THR A 83 7.81 -1.78 4.70
N ASP A 84 9.08 -1.57 5.04
CA ASP A 84 9.48 -0.74 6.18
C ASP A 84 8.93 0.69 6.01
N ASP A 85 9.15 1.31 4.84
CA ASP A 85 8.64 2.66 4.54
C ASP A 85 7.10 2.76 4.67
N ILE A 86 6.36 1.68 4.35
CA ILE A 86 4.89 1.63 4.49
C ILE A 86 4.48 1.40 5.94
N MET A 87 5.19 0.55 6.68
CA MET A 87 4.89 0.26 8.08
C MET A 87 5.18 1.48 8.95
N ASP A 88 6.31 2.16 8.73
CA ASP A 88 6.65 3.43 9.39
C ASP A 88 5.55 4.47 9.15
N TRP A 89 5.10 4.62 7.89
CA TRP A 89 3.98 5.51 7.58
C TRP A 89 2.69 5.13 8.31
N TRP A 90 2.39 3.84 8.43
CA TRP A 90 1.18 3.36 9.08
C TRP A 90 1.20 3.58 10.60
N GLU A 91 2.36 3.43 11.24
CA GLU A 91 2.55 3.67 12.67
C GLU A 91 2.51 5.17 13.04
N ASP A 92 2.79 6.05 12.07
CA ASP A 92 2.75 7.51 12.20
C ASP A 92 1.36 8.15 11.97
N LEU A 93 0.33 7.37 11.65
CA LEU A 93 -1.07 7.83 11.44
C LEU A 93 -1.81 8.12 12.77
#